data_AF-A0A957SJG3-F1
#
_entry.id   AF-A0A957SJG3-F1
#
_cell.length_a   1.000
_cell.length_b   1.000
_cell.length_c   1.000
_cell.angle_alpha   90.00
_cell.angle_beta   90.00
_cell.angle_gamma   90.00
#
_symmetry.space_group_name_H-M   'P 1'
#
loop_
_entity.id
_entity.type
_entity.pdbx_description
1 polymer ?
#
loop_
_entity_poly.entity_id
_entity_poly.type
_entity_poly.pdbx_seq_one_letter_code
_entity_poly.pdbx_strand_id
1 'polypeptide(L)' 'DRFQIINGIGPVYEKKLKESGVLTFADLAQQTPEKVVEIIAPQSWQTIDAAGWIAQAAELAKA' A
#
# COMPACT_ATOMS: atom_id res chain seq x y z
N ASP A 1 -0.39 -0.88 11.29
CA ASP A 1 0.87 -1.54 10.85
C ASP A 1 1.89 -0.58 10.25
N ARG A 2 3.10 -1.10 10.04
CA ARG A 2 4.22 -0.40 9.42
C ARG A 2 4.37 -0.89 7.98
N PHE A 3 3.81 -0.16 7.03
CA PHE A 3 3.85 -0.50 5.61
C PHE A 3 5.23 -0.35 4.99
N GLN A 4 6.16 0.38 5.63
CA GLN A 4 7.55 0.48 5.19
C GLN A 4 8.30 -0.87 5.10
N ILE A 5 7.74 -1.95 5.66
CA ILE A 5 8.27 -3.32 5.52
C ILE A 5 8.03 -3.86 4.10
N ILE A 6 6.99 -3.40 3.42
CA ILE A 6 6.66 -3.76 2.05
C ILE A 6 7.59 -3.00 1.09
N ASN A 7 8.25 -3.74 0.20
CA ASN A 7 9.22 -3.15 -0.71
C ASN A 7 8.54 -2.16 -1.66
N GLY A 8 9.07 -0.94 -1.75
CA GLY A 8 8.51 0.17 -2.53
C GLY A 8 7.57 1.11 -1.76
N ILE A 9 7.17 0.79 -0.52
CA ILE A 9 6.38 1.72 0.31
C ILE A 9 7.29 2.58 1.18
N GLY A 10 7.42 3.86 0.81
CA GLY A 10 8.09 4.88 1.63
C GLY A 10 7.18 5.52 2.70
N PRO A 11 7.73 6.36 3.61
CA PRO A 11 6.96 7.07 4.63
C PRO A 11 5.81 7.92 4.07
N VAL A 12 5.99 8.51 2.89
CA VAL A 12 4.96 9.32 2.23
C VAL A 12 3.76 8.45 1.82
N TYR A 13 4.01 7.31 1.21
CA TYR A 13 2.97 6.38 0.78
C TYR A 13 2.28 5.72 1.96
N GLU A 14 3.03 5.34 3.00
CA GLU A 14 2.46 4.86 4.25
C GLU A 14 1.49 5.88 4.86
N LYS A 15 1.88 7.17 4.89
CA LYS A 15 1.02 8.23 5.39
C LYS A 15 -0.28 8.36 4.57
N LYS A 16 -0.18 8.39 3.24
CA LYS A 16 -1.35 8.47 2.35
C LYS A 16 -2.31 7.30 2.55
N LEU A 17 -1.78 6.08 2.64
CA LEU A 17 -2.57 4.88 2.92
C LEU A 17 -3.32 5.02 4.25
N LYS A 18 -2.62 5.42 5.31
CA LYS A 18 -3.23 5.63 6.64
C LYS A 18 -4.29 6.72 6.64
N GLU A 19 -4.04 7.85 5.97
CA GLU A 19 -5.00 8.95 5.83
C GLU A 19 -6.25 8.53 5.04
N SER A 20 -6.14 7.55 4.14
CA SER A 20 -7.27 6.97 3.41
C SER A 20 -8.07 5.90 4.19
N GLY A 21 -7.64 5.56 5.41
CA GLY A 21 -8.28 4.54 6.24
C GLY A 21 -7.66 3.14 6.14
N VAL A 22 -6.60 2.96 5.35
CA VAL A 22 -5.84 1.71 5.27
C VAL A 22 -4.82 1.71 6.42
N LEU A 23 -5.15 1.06 7.54
CA LEU A 23 -4.36 1.14 8.77
C LEU A 23 -3.56 -0.13 9.07
N THR A 24 -4.02 -1.27 8.57
CA THR A 24 -3.43 -2.60 8.78
C THR A 24 -3.03 -3.29 7.47
N PHE A 25 -2.19 -4.31 7.54
CA PHE A 25 -1.86 -5.16 6.40
C PHE A 25 -3.09 -5.86 5.84
N ALA A 26 -4.04 -6.25 6.70
CA ALA A 26 -5.31 -6.82 6.27
C ALA A 26 -6.16 -5.82 5.46
N ASP A 27 -6.21 -4.55 5.88
CA ASP A 27 -6.93 -3.50 5.13
C ASP A 27 -6.31 -3.30 3.74
N LEU A 28 -4.98 -3.28 3.66
CA LEU A 28 -4.26 -3.11 2.40
C LEU A 28 -4.43 -4.32 1.48
N ALA A 29 -4.41 -5.54 2.05
CA ALA A 29 -4.62 -6.79 1.31
C ALA A 29 -6.03 -6.91 0.68
N GLN A 30 -7.02 -6.19 1.23
CA GLN A 30 -8.39 -6.15 0.71
C GLN A 30 -8.59 -5.07 -0.36
N GLN A 31 -7.62 -4.18 -0.61
CA GLN A 31 -7.72 -3.16 -1.65
C GLN A 31 -7.51 -3.76 -3.05
N THR A 32 -8.00 -3.05 -4.07
CA THR A 32 -7.62 -3.33 -5.46
C THR A 32 -6.40 -2.48 -5.86
N PRO A 33 -5.59 -2.93 -6.85
CA PRO A 33 -4.47 -2.14 -7.34
C PRO A 33 -4.88 -0.73 -7.81
N GLU A 34 -6.05 -0.59 -8.45
CA GLU A 34 -6.56 0.69 -8.91
C GLU A 34 -6.84 1.63 -7.73
N LYS A 35 -7.42 1.11 -6.65
CA LYS A 35 -7.72 1.93 -5.47
C LYS A 35 -6.44 2.37 -4.76
N VAL A 36 -5.44 1.50 -4.68
CA VAL A 36 -4.13 1.85 -4.14
C VAL A 36 -3.47 2.93 -5.01
N VAL A 37 -3.53 2.82 -6.34
CA VAL A 37 -3.01 3.86 -7.24
C VAL A 37 -3.74 5.19 -7.04
N GLU A 38 -5.07 5.17 -6.88
CA GLU A 38 -5.89 6.36 -6.61
C GLU A 38 -5.49 7.04 -5.28
N ILE A 39 -5.31 6.26 -4.21
CA ILE A 39 -4.89 6.76 -2.89
C ILE A 39 -3.48 7.38 -2.97
N ILE A 40 -2.57 6.70 -3.65
CA ILE A 40 -1.18 7.17 -3.75
C ILE A 40 -1.06 8.39 -4.65
N ALA A 41 -1.90 8.48 -5.69
CA ALA A 41 -1.85 9.53 -6.72
C ALA A 41 -0.40 9.83 -7.16
N PRO A 42 0.31 8.81 -7.70
CA PRO A 42 1.71 8.97 -8.11
C PRO A 42 1.83 10.00 -9.25
N GLN A 43 2.94 10.72 -9.29
CA GLN A 43 3.31 11.55 -10.43
C GLN A 43 3.64 10.67 -11.64
N SER A 44 3.63 11.25 -12.84
CA SER A 44 3.81 10.52 -14.11
C SER A 44 5.16 9.78 -14.21
N TRP A 45 6.18 10.22 -13.47
CA TRP A 45 7.50 9.59 -13.41
C TRP A 45 7.63 8.56 -12.28
N GLN A 46 6.63 8.44 -11.40
CA GLN A 46 6.63 7.49 -10.29
C GLN A 46 5.93 6.20 -10.71
N THR A 47 6.70 5.11 -10.82
CA THR A 47 6.14 3.76 -10.97
C THR A 47 5.91 3.16 -9.59
N ILE A 48 4.70 2.64 -9.36
CA ILE A 48 4.36 1.91 -8.13
C ILE A 48 3.86 0.51 -8.48
N ASP A 49 4.24 -0.48 -7.68
CA ASP A 49 3.79 -1.86 -7.81
C ASP A 49 2.66 -2.14 -6.80
N ALA A 50 1.48 -1.58 -7.07
CA ALA A 50 0.33 -1.70 -6.18
C ALA A 50 -0.10 -3.16 -5.97
N ALA A 51 -0.04 -3.99 -7.01
CA ALA A 51 -0.34 -5.42 -6.93
C ALA A 51 0.66 -6.15 -6.02
N GLY A 52 1.96 -5.88 -6.18
CA GLY A 52 3.01 -6.42 -5.31
C GLY A 52 2.87 -5.97 -3.85
N TRP A 53 2.38 -4.75 -3.60
CA TRP A 53 2.11 -4.29 -2.25
C TRP A 53 0.94 -5.03 -1.59
N ILE A 54 -0.16 -5.22 -2.33
CA ILE A 54 -1.34 -5.98 -1.86
C ILE A 54 -0.93 -7.43 -1.55
N ALA A 55 -0.16 -8.06 -2.43
CA ALA A 55 0.32 -9.43 -2.23
C ALA A 55 1.21 -9.55 -0.98
N GLN A 56 2.18 -8.66 -0.81
CA GLN A 56 3.04 -8.66 0.39
C GLN A 56 2.24 -8.37 1.67
N ALA A 57 1.28 -7.45 1.60
CA ALA A 57 0.39 -7.17 2.74
C ALA A 57 -0.44 -8.40 3.12
N ALA A 58 -0.94 -9.17 2.15
CA ALA A 58 -1.68 -10.39 2.40
C ALA A 58 -0.85 -11.46 3.11
N GLU A 59 0.45 -11.57 2.79
CA GLU A 59 1.36 -12.48 3.49
C GLU A 59 1.68 -11.99 4.91
N LEU A 60 1.91 -10.68 5.09
CA LEU A 60 2.16 -10.08 6.40
C LEU A 60 0.94 -10.11 7.32
N ALA A 61 -0.28 -10.09 6.78
CA ALA A 61 -1.52 -10.17 7.56
C ALA A 61 -1.81 -11.58 8.12
N LYS A 62 -1.15 -12.62 7.58
CA LYS A 62 -1.28 -14.01 8.03
C LYS A 62 -0.24 -14.39 9.09
N ALA A 63 0.83 -13.61 9.20
CA ALA A 63 1.95 -13.85 10.12
C ALA A 63 1.64 -13.33 11.53
#